data_AF-F6ACT0-F1
#
_entry.id   AF-F6ACT0-F1
#
_cell.length_a   1.000
_cell.length_b   1.000
_cell.length_c   1.000
_cell.angle_alpha   90.00
_cell.angle_beta   90.00
_cell.angle_gamma   90.00
#
_symmetry.space_group_name_H-M   'P 1'
#
loop_
_entity.id
_entity.type
_entity.pdbx_description
1 polymer ?
#
loop_
_entity_poly.entity_id
_entity_poly.type
_entity_poly.pdbx_seq_one_letter_code
_entity_poly.pdbx_strand_id
1 'polypeptide(L)'
;MKACRALVVLSLLLLSGCLVTFREPIPANEAAPIPLLGVWSRVDEWGELRYLDITRSGSNLYKADTYVDNPDNVPSVQSYSFTVAHHGRRWYLSAGLPKRMGANYAIGGFELTQAGELVLFNLDVERIRQAIATGELAGNDVQMPQGQGVLVTSKLDKVFAYLNDPANSDLFVEVARYQRSAP
;
A
#
# COMPACT_ATOMS: atom_id res chain seq x y z
N MET A 1 15.35 30.98 1.02
CA MET A 1 15.13 29.66 0.39
C MET A 1 14.81 28.50 1.35
N LYS A 2 14.94 28.63 2.69
CA LYS A 2 14.56 27.56 3.64
C LYS A 2 13.07 27.55 4.02
N ALA A 3 12.43 28.72 4.09
CA ALA A 3 10.98 28.83 4.38
C ALA A 3 10.09 28.23 3.28
N CYS A 4 10.49 28.33 2.01
CA CYS A 4 9.75 27.75 0.89
C CYS A 4 9.78 26.21 0.91
N ARG A 5 10.90 25.61 1.35
CA ARG A 5 11.01 24.15 1.50
C ARG A 5 10.20 23.64 2.70
N ALA A 6 10.16 24.41 3.80
CA ALA A 6 9.34 24.07 4.97
C ALA A 6 7.83 24.12 4.66
N LEU A 7 7.37 25.09 3.86
CA LEU A 7 5.97 25.16 3.41
C LEU A 7 5.59 24.00 2.51
N VAL A 8 6.44 23.63 1.55
CA VAL A 8 6.22 22.48 0.65
C VAL A 8 6.20 21.16 1.43
N VAL A 9 7.13 20.97 2.38
CA VAL A 9 7.19 19.78 3.24
C VAL A 9 6.00 19.72 4.20
N LEU A 10 5.55 20.84 4.76
CA LEU A 10 4.36 20.87 5.63
C LEU A 10 3.07 20.58 4.84
N SER A 11 2.96 21.08 3.59
CA SER A 11 1.85 20.74 2.71
C SER A 11 1.88 19.26 2.27
N LEU A 12 3.06 18.70 1.99
CA LEU A 12 3.19 17.27 1.68
C LEU A 12 2.90 16.39 2.90
N LEU A 13 3.29 16.79 4.11
CA LEU A 13 3.01 16.07 5.35
C LEU A 13 1.51 16.05 5.68
N LEU A 14 0.79 17.14 5.38
CA LEU A 14 -0.68 17.20 5.47
C LEU A 14 -1.37 16.35 4.41
N LEU A 15 -0.72 16.07 3.28
CA LEU A 15 -1.23 15.23 2.19
C LEU A 15 -0.89 13.73 2.37
N SER A 16 0.21 13.40 3.05
CA SER A 16 0.71 12.02 3.20
C SER A 16 0.07 11.22 4.34
N GLY A 17 -0.90 11.80 5.05
CA GLY A 17 -1.65 11.14 6.13
C GLY A 17 -2.94 10.44 5.70
N CYS A 18 -3.28 10.54 4.42
CA CYS A 18 -4.55 10.10 3.89
C CYS A 18 -4.45 8.64 3.45
N LEU A 19 -5.29 7.77 4.02
CA LEU A 19 -5.32 6.35 3.69
C LEU A 19 -6.71 5.96 3.21
N VAL A 20 -6.76 5.22 2.10
CA VAL A 20 -7.97 4.54 1.66
C VAL A 20 -8.06 3.20 2.38
N THR A 21 -9.19 2.95 3.02
CA THR A 21 -9.45 1.75 3.79
C THR A 21 -10.71 1.04 3.30
N PHE A 22 -10.74 -0.27 3.50
CA PHE A 22 -11.78 -1.17 3.01
C PHE A 22 -12.30 -2.03 4.16
N ARG A 23 -13.60 -2.35 4.15
CA ARG A 23 -14.19 -3.21 5.19
C ARG A 23 -13.75 -4.66 5.10
N GLU A 24 -13.52 -5.14 3.89
CA GLU A 24 -13.21 -6.54 3.61
C GLU A 24 -11.78 -6.66 3.06
N PRO A 25 -11.01 -7.68 3.48
CA PRO A 25 -9.73 -7.96 2.87
C PRO A 25 -9.94 -8.60 1.50
N ILE A 26 -8.92 -8.51 0.66
CA ILE A 26 -8.81 -9.40 -0.49
C ILE A 26 -8.74 -10.85 0.02
N PRO A 27 -9.61 -11.77 -0.44
CA PRO A 27 -9.59 -13.15 0.03
C PRO A 27 -8.30 -13.86 -0.40
N ALA A 28 -7.81 -14.78 0.43
CA ALA A 28 -6.58 -15.57 0.19
C ALA A 28 -6.77 -16.68 -0.87
N ASN A 29 -7.37 -16.35 -2.01
CA ASN A 29 -7.71 -17.31 -3.05
C ASN A 29 -6.59 -17.50 -4.08
N GLU A 30 -5.70 -16.50 -4.21
CA GLU A 30 -4.65 -16.48 -5.22
C GLU A 30 -3.25 -16.54 -4.62
N ALA A 31 -2.35 -17.22 -5.32
CA ALA A 31 -0.95 -17.30 -4.94
C ALA A 31 -0.19 -16.09 -5.49
N ALA A 32 0.59 -15.43 -4.64
CA ALA A 32 1.56 -14.44 -5.04
C ALA A 32 2.58 -15.01 -6.03
N PRO A 33 3.07 -14.18 -6.96
CA PRO A 33 4.12 -14.59 -7.87
C PRO A 33 5.39 -14.90 -7.06
N ILE A 34 6.02 -16.05 -7.34
CA ILE A 34 7.21 -16.53 -6.60
C ILE A 34 8.30 -15.44 -6.45
N PRO A 35 8.61 -14.62 -7.48
CA PRO A 35 9.63 -13.60 -7.35
C PRO A 35 9.33 -12.51 -6.32
N LEU A 36 8.07 -12.34 -5.88
CA LEU A 36 7.72 -11.41 -4.80
C LEU A 36 8.40 -11.78 -3.48
N LEU A 37 8.63 -13.06 -3.24
CA LEU A 37 9.17 -13.57 -1.99
C LEU A 37 10.67 -13.29 -1.87
N GLY A 38 11.12 -12.98 -0.66
CA GLY A 38 12.50 -12.71 -0.29
C GLY A 38 12.72 -11.29 0.22
N VAL A 39 14.01 -10.93 0.33
CA VAL A 39 14.45 -9.68 0.92
C VAL A 39 14.63 -8.60 -0.15
N TRP A 40 14.03 -7.46 0.13
CA TRP A 40 14.03 -6.26 -0.68
C TRP A 40 14.67 -5.13 0.12
N SER A 41 15.37 -4.21 -0.55
CA SER A 41 15.97 -3.04 0.09
C SER A 41 15.76 -1.76 -0.72
N ARG A 42 15.70 -0.63 -0.04
CA ARG A 42 15.67 0.70 -0.64
C ARG A 42 16.40 1.70 0.25
N VAL A 43 16.88 2.77 -0.34
CA VAL A 43 17.25 3.99 0.40
C VAL A 43 16.03 4.91 0.34
N ASP A 44 15.52 5.31 1.49
CA ASP A 44 14.35 6.17 1.56
C ASP A 44 14.68 7.65 1.30
N GLU A 45 13.66 8.51 1.41
CA GLU A 45 13.72 9.93 1.11
C GLU A 45 14.66 10.71 2.05
N TRP A 46 15.04 10.09 3.18
CA TRP A 46 15.96 10.63 4.17
C TRP A 46 17.36 10.03 4.10
N GLY A 47 17.61 9.11 3.17
CA GLY A 47 18.89 8.43 3.03
C GLY A 47 19.04 7.19 3.92
N GLU A 48 17.97 6.76 4.59
CA GLU A 48 18.01 5.58 5.47
C GLU A 48 17.81 4.30 4.67
N LEU A 49 18.58 3.27 5.00
CA LEU A 49 18.46 1.97 4.36
C LEU A 49 17.29 1.21 5.00
N ARG A 50 16.29 0.89 4.19
CA ARG A 50 15.07 0.19 4.58
C ARG A 50 15.05 -1.19 3.94
N TYR A 51 14.72 -2.19 4.73
CA TYR A 51 14.52 -3.56 4.24
C TYR A 51 13.06 -3.98 4.37
N LEU A 52 12.66 -4.86 3.46
CA LEU A 52 11.35 -5.50 3.41
C LEU A 52 11.56 -6.98 3.10
N ASP A 53 11.33 -7.84 4.09
CA ASP A 53 11.36 -9.29 3.91
C ASP A 53 9.94 -9.83 3.73
N ILE A 54 9.69 -10.46 2.59
CA ILE A 54 8.39 -11.04 2.24
C ILE A 54 8.49 -12.57 2.28
N THR A 55 7.76 -13.15 3.22
CA THR A 55 7.70 -14.60 3.44
C THR A 55 6.28 -15.14 3.33
N ARG A 56 6.15 -16.43 3.00
CA ARG A 56 4.85 -17.12 3.05
C ARG A 56 4.55 -17.51 4.50
N SER A 57 3.39 -17.13 5.01
CA SER A 57 2.95 -17.43 6.39
C SER A 57 1.78 -18.43 6.45
N GLY A 58 1.16 -18.74 5.31
CA GLY A 58 0.10 -19.75 5.21
C GLY A 58 -0.30 -20.05 3.76
N SER A 59 -1.47 -20.67 3.59
CA SER A 59 -2.05 -20.89 2.26
C SER A 59 -2.49 -19.55 1.68
N ASN A 60 -1.74 -19.03 0.71
CA ASN A 60 -1.96 -17.72 0.07
C ASN A 60 -2.03 -16.54 1.05
N LEU A 61 -1.39 -16.71 2.21
CA LEU A 61 -1.18 -15.68 3.20
C LEU A 61 0.32 -15.41 3.31
N TYR A 62 0.66 -14.15 3.36
CA TYR A 62 2.04 -13.66 3.34
C TYR A 62 2.30 -12.75 4.53
N LYS A 63 3.57 -12.66 4.89
CA LYS A 63 4.06 -11.77 5.94
C LYS A 63 5.12 -10.86 5.33
N ALA A 64 5.00 -9.57 5.60
CA ALA A 64 5.98 -8.55 5.28
C ALA A 64 6.57 -8.02 6.58
N ASP A 65 7.86 -8.23 6.79
CA ASP A 65 8.61 -7.68 7.91
C ASP A 65 9.46 -6.51 7.39
N THR A 66 9.33 -5.35 8.03
CA THR A 66 10.11 -4.15 7.67
C THR A 66 11.14 -3.85 8.74
N TYR A 67 12.35 -3.49 8.32
CA TYR A 67 13.50 -3.22 9.19
C TYR A 67 14.17 -1.90 8.80
N VAL A 68 14.77 -1.24 9.79
CA VAL A 68 15.63 -0.06 9.59
C VAL A 68 17.07 -0.46 9.81
N ASP A 69 17.94 -0.05 8.88
CA ASP A 69 19.39 -0.25 8.85
C ASP A 69 19.88 -1.70 8.71
N ASN A 70 19.38 -2.64 9.52
CA ASN A 70 19.81 -4.05 9.53
C ASN A 70 18.62 -5.01 9.78
N PRO A 71 18.48 -6.12 9.02
CA PRO A 71 17.54 -7.22 9.31
C PRO A 71 17.57 -7.78 10.74
N ASP A 72 18.72 -7.72 11.43
CA ASP A 72 18.88 -8.17 12.82
C ASP A 72 18.40 -7.14 13.86
N ASN A 73 17.92 -5.97 13.42
CA ASN A 73 17.39 -4.91 14.29
C ASN A 73 15.95 -5.23 14.75
N VAL A 74 15.80 -6.31 15.53
CA VAL A 74 14.54 -6.84 16.07
C VAL A 74 13.63 -5.77 16.71
N PRO A 75 14.14 -4.77 17.45
CA PRO A 75 13.29 -3.72 18.01
C PRO A 75 12.57 -2.83 16.98
N SER A 76 13.08 -2.73 15.75
CA SER A 76 12.50 -1.91 14.68
C SER A 76 11.46 -2.64 13.82
N VAL A 77 11.29 -3.94 14.04
CA VAL A 77 10.48 -4.81 13.17
C VAL A 77 9.01 -4.44 13.25
N GLN A 78 8.45 -4.10 12.09
CA GLN A 78 7.01 -4.05 11.91
C GLN A 78 6.58 -5.14 10.95
N SER A 79 5.79 -6.08 11.49
CA SER A 79 5.25 -7.23 10.77
C SER A 79 3.82 -6.96 10.32
N TYR A 80 3.55 -7.21 9.04
CA TYR A 80 2.23 -7.10 8.44
C TYR A 80 1.85 -8.41 7.78
N SER A 81 0.64 -8.89 8.06
CA SER A 81 0.05 -10.00 7.30
C SER A 81 -0.77 -9.44 6.14
N PHE A 82 -0.59 -10.02 4.96
CA PHE A 82 -1.28 -9.58 3.76
C PHE A 82 -1.64 -10.74 2.84
N THR A 83 -2.66 -10.53 2.03
CA THR A 83 -3.09 -11.39 0.91
C THR A 83 -2.86 -10.66 -0.40
N VAL A 84 -2.93 -11.39 -1.52
CA VAL A 84 -2.80 -10.82 -2.86
C VAL A 84 -3.90 -11.29 -3.78
N ALA A 85 -4.14 -10.54 -4.85
CA ALA A 85 -4.95 -10.99 -5.98
C ALA A 85 -4.43 -10.36 -7.28
N HIS A 86 -4.57 -11.08 -8.38
CA HIS A 86 -4.25 -10.62 -9.71
C HIS A 86 -5.54 -10.34 -10.48
N HIS A 87 -5.88 -9.06 -10.62
CA HIS A 87 -7.03 -8.64 -11.40
C HIS A 87 -6.59 -7.82 -12.61
N GLY A 88 -7.04 -8.23 -13.79
CA GLY A 88 -6.69 -7.58 -15.05
C GLY A 88 -5.19 -7.65 -15.34
N ARG A 89 -4.51 -6.51 -15.23
CA ARG A 89 -3.07 -6.35 -15.53
C ARG A 89 -2.22 -6.05 -14.29
N ARG A 90 -2.83 -5.98 -13.11
CA ARG A 90 -2.19 -5.45 -11.90
C ARG A 90 -2.30 -6.45 -10.77
N TRP A 91 -1.23 -6.55 -10.01
CA TRP A 91 -1.26 -7.23 -8.74
C TRP A 91 -1.72 -6.30 -7.63
N TYR A 92 -2.61 -6.81 -6.78
CA TYR A 92 -3.12 -6.13 -5.60
C TYR A 92 -2.62 -6.84 -4.36
N LEU A 93 -2.41 -6.06 -3.29
CA LEU A 93 -2.16 -6.55 -1.95
C LEU A 93 -3.19 -5.99 -0.99
N SER A 94 -3.51 -6.74 0.06
CA SER A 94 -4.43 -6.32 1.12
C SER A 94 -3.85 -6.63 2.48
N ALA A 95 -3.61 -5.59 3.29
CA ALA A 95 -3.07 -5.72 4.63
C ALA A 95 -4.08 -5.23 5.69
N GLY A 96 -4.18 -5.95 6.80
CA GLY A 96 -4.99 -5.53 7.93
C GLY A 96 -4.36 -4.34 8.66
N LEU A 97 -5.17 -3.35 9.02
CA LEU A 97 -4.72 -2.19 9.77
C LEU A 97 -4.90 -2.39 11.29
N PRO A 98 -4.10 -1.71 12.12
CA PRO A 98 -4.25 -1.75 13.57
C PRO A 98 -5.66 -1.35 14.02
N LYS A 99 -6.15 -1.90 15.14
CA LYS A 99 -7.49 -1.62 15.69
C LYS A 99 -7.77 -0.14 15.91
N ARG A 100 -6.75 0.65 16.26
CA ARG A 100 -6.83 2.12 16.42
C ARG A 100 -7.23 2.85 15.12
N MET A 101 -7.13 2.18 13.97
CA MET A 101 -7.52 2.69 12.64
C MET A 101 -8.81 1.99 12.13
N GLY A 102 -9.61 1.44 13.05
CA GLY A 102 -10.92 0.84 12.74
C GLY A 102 -10.89 -0.64 12.35
N ALA A 103 -9.73 -1.31 12.44
CA ALA A 103 -9.56 -2.72 12.05
C ALA A 103 -10.01 -3.02 10.60
N ASN A 104 -9.92 -2.02 9.74
CA ASN A 104 -10.16 -2.11 8.30
C ASN A 104 -8.92 -2.63 7.59
N TYR A 105 -8.99 -2.71 6.26
CA TYR A 105 -7.91 -3.19 5.40
C TYR A 105 -7.41 -2.06 4.50
N ALA A 106 -6.10 -2.01 4.26
CA ALA A 106 -5.53 -1.20 3.20
C ALA A 106 -5.33 -2.08 1.96
N ILE A 107 -5.76 -1.57 0.81
CA ILE A 107 -5.51 -2.21 -0.48
C ILE A 107 -4.57 -1.32 -1.28
N GLY A 108 -3.52 -1.92 -1.82
CA GLY A 108 -2.55 -1.28 -2.68
C GLY A 108 -2.26 -2.13 -3.92
N GLY A 109 -1.51 -1.55 -4.84
CA GLY A 109 -0.96 -2.27 -6.00
C GLY A 109 0.51 -2.62 -5.78
N PHE A 110 0.99 -3.64 -6.48
CA PHE A 110 2.42 -3.83 -6.65
C PHE A 110 2.76 -4.27 -8.07
N GLU A 111 3.99 -4.02 -8.48
CA GLU A 111 4.55 -4.47 -9.74
C GLU A 111 5.96 -5.02 -9.52
N LEU A 112 6.27 -6.13 -10.19
CA LEU A 112 7.62 -6.66 -10.31
C LEU A 112 8.15 -6.30 -11.69
N THR A 113 9.12 -5.40 -11.76
CA THR A 113 9.64 -4.89 -13.03
C THR A 113 10.57 -5.89 -13.70
N GLN A 114 10.80 -5.72 -15.00
CA GLN A 114 11.77 -6.54 -15.73
C GLN A 114 13.21 -6.36 -15.22
N ALA A 115 13.51 -5.24 -14.55
CA ALA A 115 14.79 -4.99 -13.92
C ALA A 115 14.95 -5.69 -12.54
N GLY A 116 13.94 -6.45 -12.10
CA GLY A 116 13.96 -7.13 -10.81
C GLY A 116 13.68 -6.20 -9.63
N GLU A 117 12.94 -5.12 -9.85
CA GLU A 117 12.51 -4.19 -8.81
C GLU A 117 11.10 -4.52 -8.33
N LEU A 118 10.81 -4.21 -7.07
CA LEU A 118 9.47 -4.24 -6.49
C LEU A 118 8.97 -2.81 -6.32
N VAL A 119 7.92 -2.45 -7.06
CA VAL A 119 7.26 -1.15 -6.96
C VAL A 119 5.95 -1.32 -6.21
N LEU A 120 5.74 -0.51 -5.17
CA LEU A 120 4.52 -0.48 -4.38
C LEU A 120 3.73 0.78 -4.72
N PHE A 121 2.43 0.59 -4.90
CA PHE A 121 1.47 1.66 -5.20
C PHE A 121 0.41 1.75 -4.12
N ASN A 122 0.11 2.97 -3.69
CA ASN A 122 -1.05 3.27 -2.88
C ASN A 122 -2.16 3.91 -3.72
N LEU A 123 -3.36 4.00 -3.18
CA LEU A 123 -4.48 4.67 -3.83
C LEU A 123 -4.50 6.15 -3.45
N ASP A 124 -4.71 7.02 -4.43
CA ASP A 124 -4.94 8.44 -4.21
C ASP A 124 -6.28 8.67 -3.50
N VAL A 125 -6.21 9.25 -2.30
CA VAL A 125 -7.39 9.45 -1.45
C VAL A 125 -8.36 10.47 -2.04
N GLU A 126 -7.86 11.53 -2.67
CA GLU A 126 -8.71 12.55 -3.27
C GLU A 126 -9.47 11.99 -4.46
N ARG A 127 -8.81 11.16 -5.28
CA ARG A 127 -9.47 10.48 -6.41
C ARG A 127 -10.52 9.49 -5.93
N ILE A 128 -10.25 8.71 -4.89
CA ILE A 128 -11.25 7.80 -4.32
C ILE A 128 -12.39 8.57 -3.67
N ARG A 129 -12.12 9.68 -2.97
CA ARG A 129 -13.16 10.56 -2.41
C ARG A 129 -14.05 11.13 -3.52
N GLN A 130 -13.46 11.57 -4.62
CA GLN A 130 -14.20 12.05 -5.78
C GLN A 130 -15.09 10.95 -6.37
N ALA A 131 -14.56 9.74 -6.55
CA ALA A 131 -15.33 8.58 -7.03
C ALA A 131 -16.53 8.25 -6.12
N ILE A 132 -16.40 8.49 -4.81
CA ILE A 132 -17.52 8.36 -3.87
C ILE A 132 -18.53 9.50 -4.07
N ALA A 133 -18.05 10.73 -4.22
CA ALA A 133 -18.90 11.90 -4.42
C ALA A 133 -19.70 11.82 -5.74
N THR A 134 -19.14 11.21 -6.79
CA THR A 134 -19.80 10.97 -8.09
C THR A 134 -20.69 9.71 -8.09
N GLY A 135 -20.66 8.90 -7.02
CA GLY A 135 -21.45 7.67 -6.88
C GLY A 135 -20.88 6.45 -7.60
N GLU A 136 -19.69 6.57 -8.21
CA GLU A 136 -18.97 5.45 -8.82
C GLU A 136 -18.55 4.43 -7.77
N LEU A 137 -18.12 4.91 -6.61
CA LEU A 137 -17.91 4.13 -5.40
C LEU A 137 -18.86 4.60 -4.29
N ALA A 138 -19.02 3.75 -3.29
CA ALA A 138 -19.69 4.04 -2.03
C ALA A 138 -18.66 4.00 -0.91
N GLY A 139 -18.73 4.96 0.00
CA GLY A 139 -17.81 5.10 1.12
C GLY A 139 -18.12 6.34 1.95
N ASN A 140 -17.29 6.61 2.96
CA ASN A 140 -17.40 7.79 3.80
C ASN A 140 -16.00 8.31 4.16
N ASP A 141 -15.88 9.62 4.36
CA ASP A 141 -14.69 10.18 4.99
C ASP A 141 -14.59 9.73 6.45
N VAL A 142 -13.37 9.45 6.89
CA VAL A 142 -13.07 8.99 8.24
C VAL A 142 -11.86 9.73 8.80
N GLN A 143 -11.92 10.12 10.06
CA GLN A 143 -10.77 10.69 10.73
C GLN A 143 -9.84 9.56 11.19
N MET A 144 -8.60 9.57 10.72
CA MET A 144 -7.54 8.64 11.12
C MET A 144 -6.49 9.37 11.98
N PRO A 145 -5.67 8.64 12.76
CA PRO A 145 -4.60 9.24 13.54
C PRO A 145 -3.59 10.03 12.69
N GLN A 146 -3.38 9.63 11.43
CA GLN A 146 -2.46 10.29 10.51
C GLN A 146 -3.09 11.44 9.69
N GLY A 147 -4.43 11.57 9.68
CA GLY A 147 -5.12 12.56 8.84
C GLY A 147 -6.54 12.15 8.45
N GLN A 148 -7.14 12.85 7.49
CA GLN A 148 -8.40 12.43 6.89
C GLN A 148 -8.16 11.26 5.94
N GLY A 149 -8.85 10.15 6.17
CA GLY A 149 -8.88 9.01 5.28
C GLY A 149 -10.26 8.80 4.66
N VAL A 150 -10.38 7.77 3.85
CA VAL A 150 -11.65 7.34 3.27
C VAL A 150 -11.88 5.87 3.61
N LEU A 151 -13.10 5.53 4.03
CA LEU A 151 -13.56 4.16 4.17
C LEU A 151 -14.47 3.81 2.99
N VAL A 152 -13.97 2.99 2.07
CA VAL A 152 -14.75 2.44 0.97
C VAL A 152 -15.62 1.31 1.49
N THR A 153 -16.92 1.41 1.22
CA THR A 153 -17.96 0.46 1.64
C THR A 153 -18.56 -0.33 0.48
N SER A 154 -18.10 -0.07 -0.74
CA SER A 154 -18.43 -0.86 -1.93
C SER A 154 -17.90 -2.29 -1.81
N LYS A 155 -18.63 -3.24 -2.42
CA LYS A 155 -18.16 -4.63 -2.55
C LYS A 155 -16.88 -4.69 -3.37
N LEU A 156 -16.00 -5.65 -3.06
CA LEU A 156 -14.70 -5.81 -3.72
C LEU A 156 -14.81 -5.94 -5.25
N ASP A 157 -15.80 -6.65 -5.77
CA ASP A 157 -15.98 -6.77 -7.23
C ASP A 157 -16.18 -5.40 -7.91
N LYS A 158 -16.95 -4.51 -7.27
CA LYS A 158 -17.17 -3.14 -7.77
C LYS A 158 -15.89 -2.31 -7.64
N VAL A 159 -15.18 -2.46 -6.52
CA VAL A 159 -13.89 -1.79 -6.30
C VAL A 159 -12.89 -2.20 -7.39
N PHE A 160 -12.69 -3.49 -7.62
CA PHE A 160 -11.76 -3.96 -8.64
C PHE A 160 -12.19 -3.58 -10.05
N ALA A 161 -13.49 -3.59 -10.36
CA ALA A 161 -13.96 -3.10 -11.66
C ALA A 161 -13.55 -1.63 -11.87
N TYR A 162 -13.72 -0.78 -10.86
CA TYR A 162 -13.31 0.62 -10.91
C TYR A 162 -11.78 0.78 -11.00
N LEU A 163 -11.02 0.07 -10.16
CA LEU A 163 -9.56 0.16 -10.09
C LEU A 163 -8.86 -0.35 -11.36
N ASN A 164 -9.47 -1.30 -12.07
CA ASN A 164 -8.91 -1.87 -13.31
C ASN A 164 -9.35 -1.14 -14.57
N ASP A 165 -10.23 -0.14 -14.47
CA ASP A 165 -10.58 0.70 -15.60
C ASP A 165 -9.36 1.52 -16.03
N PRO A 166 -8.90 1.42 -17.30
CA PRO A 166 -7.79 2.23 -17.80
C PRO A 166 -7.96 3.73 -17.59
N ALA A 167 -9.21 4.23 -17.55
CA ALA A 167 -9.52 5.63 -17.29
C ALA A 167 -9.09 6.09 -15.89
N ASN A 168 -8.98 5.16 -14.94
CA ASN A 168 -8.60 5.45 -13.56
C ASN A 168 -7.15 5.07 -13.25
N SER A 169 -6.33 4.79 -14.27
CA SER A 169 -4.94 4.34 -14.08
C SER A 169 -4.06 5.31 -13.28
N ASP A 170 -4.40 6.60 -13.27
CA ASP A 170 -3.74 7.68 -12.52
C ASP A 170 -4.04 7.68 -11.01
N LEU A 171 -4.99 6.85 -10.55
CA LEU A 171 -5.31 6.73 -9.12
C LEU A 171 -4.17 6.11 -8.31
N PHE A 172 -3.27 5.38 -8.96
CA PHE A 172 -2.20 4.64 -8.30
C PHE A 172 -0.94 5.49 -8.19
N VAL A 173 -0.58 5.81 -6.96
CA VAL A 173 0.59 6.62 -6.65
C VAL A 173 1.71 5.70 -6.20
N GLU A 174 2.85 5.76 -6.87
CA GLU A 174 4.07 5.06 -6.42
C GLU A 174 4.48 5.61 -5.05
N VAL A 175 4.58 4.71 -4.07
CA VAL A 175 4.95 5.07 -2.68
C VAL A 175 6.29 4.50 -2.27
N ALA A 176 6.76 3.43 -2.93
CA ALA A 176 8.07 2.87 -2.69
C ALA A 176 8.55 2.04 -3.87
N ARG A 177 9.85 2.08 -4.11
CA ARG A 177 10.56 1.22 -5.05
C ARG A 177 11.70 0.55 -4.31
N TYR A 178 11.74 -0.77 -4.40
CA TYR A 178 12.77 -1.60 -3.79
C TYR A 178 13.54 -2.35 -4.86
N GLN A 179 14.81 -2.61 -4.57
CA GLN A 179 15.66 -3.52 -5.32
C GLN A 179 15.80 -4.82 -4.54
N ARG A 180 16.12 -5.90 -5.26
CA ARG A 180 16.46 -7.16 -4.60
C ARG A 180 17.68 -6.93 -3.71
N SER A 181 17.59 -7.26 -2.43
CA SER A 181 18.76 -7.23 -1.57
C SER A 181 19.72 -8.31 -2.06
N ALA A 182 21.00 -7.95 -2.23
CA ALA A 182 22.03 -8.96 -2.41
C ALA A 182 22.06 -9.87 -1.17
N PRO A 183 22.25 -11.19 -1.35
CA PRO A 183 22.49 -12.11 -0.23
C PRO A 183 23.80 -11.82 0.49
#